data_AF-A0A930YZW6-F1
#
_entry.id   AF-A0A930YZW6-F1
#
_cell.length_a   1.000
_cell.length_b   1.000
_cell.length_c   1.000
_cell.angle_alpha   90.00
_cell.angle_beta   90.00
_cell.angle_gamma   90.00
#
_symmetry.space_group_name_H-M   'P 1'
#
loop_
_entity.id
_entity.type
_entity.pdbx_description
1 polymer ?
#
loop_
_entity_poly.entity_id
_entity_poly.type
_entity_poly.pdbx_seq_one_letter_code
_entity_poly.pdbx_strand_id
1 'polypeptide(L)'
;MWADLVTAAQTSDFQSSLLAQHAAGEALTLLVQGLARDQLHGIVTRGTTVHHPQVTSITPAANPTRATIGDCFDDTHWVEYNTSGGLAKNAPGGRRATTASLVRSGGTWKVSQITVQATGTC
;
A
#
# COMPACT_ATOMS: atom_id res chain seq x y z
N MET A 1 -3.62 3.61 5.00
CA MET A 1 -3.54 2.75 3.80
C MET A 1 -2.51 1.65 3.99
N TRP A 2 -1.20 1.95 4.04
CA TRP A 2 -0.18 0.90 4.11
C TRP A 2 -0.33 -0.02 5.33
N ALA A 3 -0.61 0.54 6.51
CA ALA A 3 -0.90 -0.27 7.70
C ALA A 3 -2.14 -1.17 7.55
N ASP A 4 -3.17 -0.70 6.84
CA ASP A 4 -4.39 -1.48 6.55
C ASP A 4 -4.05 -2.67 5.65
N LEU A 5 -3.23 -2.43 4.63
CA LEU A 5 -2.73 -3.46 3.72
C LEU A 5 -1.85 -4.48 4.45
N VAL A 6 -0.93 -4.03 5.30
CA VAL A 6 -0.09 -4.91 6.12
C VAL A 6 -0.96 -5.84 6.97
N THR A 7 -2.04 -5.32 7.55
CA THR A 7 -2.98 -6.12 8.35
C THR A 7 -3.71 -7.14 7.49
N ALA A 8 -4.32 -6.71 6.38
CA ALA A 8 -5.09 -7.59 5.49
C ALA A 8 -4.22 -8.67 4.82
N ALA A 9 -2.96 -8.35 4.51
CA ALA A 9 -2.04 -9.26 3.82
C ALA A 9 -1.58 -10.45 4.68
N GLN A 10 -1.72 -10.37 6.02
CA GLN A 10 -1.38 -11.49 6.91
C GLN A 10 -2.21 -12.75 6.63
N THR A 11 -3.41 -12.56 6.08
CA THR A 11 -4.33 -13.64 5.68
C THR A 11 -4.76 -13.51 4.22
N SER A 12 -4.14 -12.61 3.45
CA SER A 12 -4.55 -12.25 2.09
C SER A 12 -6.05 -11.93 1.95
N ASP A 13 -6.59 -11.22 2.95
CA ASP A 13 -8.00 -10.85 2.99
C ASP A 13 -8.29 -9.68 2.03
N PHE A 14 -8.59 -10.00 0.77
CA PHE A 14 -8.97 -9.02 -0.24
C PHE A 14 -10.33 -8.35 0.02
N GLN A 15 -11.15 -8.90 0.92
CA GLN A 15 -12.44 -8.36 1.30
C GLN A 15 -12.37 -7.49 2.56
N SER A 16 -11.17 -7.30 3.11
CA SER A 16 -10.96 -6.54 4.34
C SER A 16 -11.51 -5.12 4.21
N SER A 17 -12.47 -4.79 5.08
CA SER A 17 -13.06 -3.45 5.13
C SER A 17 -12.03 -2.36 5.46
N LEU A 18 -10.89 -2.73 6.05
CA LEU A 18 -9.78 -1.83 6.36
C LEU A 18 -9.23 -1.13 5.11
N LEU A 19 -9.17 -1.84 3.97
CA LEU A 19 -8.59 -1.31 2.73
C LEU A 19 -9.34 -0.05 2.26
N ALA A 20 -10.67 -0.09 2.30
CA ALA A 20 -11.54 1.02 1.87
C ALA A 20 -11.59 2.18 2.88
N GLN A 21 -11.03 2.04 4.09
CA GLN A 21 -10.95 3.14 5.05
C GLN A 21 -10.03 4.24 4.55
N HIS A 22 -8.89 3.86 3.95
CA HIS A 22 -7.83 4.78 3.53
C HIS A 22 -7.40 4.65 2.06
N ALA A 23 -7.98 3.73 1.29
CA ALA A 23 -7.82 3.68 -0.17
C ALA A 23 -9.16 3.86 -0.89
N ALA A 24 -9.09 4.38 -2.10
CA ALA A 24 -10.20 4.49 -3.04
C ALA A 24 -9.66 4.38 -4.47
N GLY A 25 -10.57 4.35 -5.46
CA GLY A 25 -10.19 4.40 -6.87
C GLY A 25 -9.20 3.30 -7.27
N GLU A 26 -8.22 3.67 -8.08
CA GLU A 26 -7.19 2.75 -8.61
C GLU A 26 -6.35 2.12 -7.50
N ALA A 27 -5.99 2.90 -6.47
CA ALA A 27 -5.23 2.36 -5.35
C ALA A 27 -5.99 1.23 -4.64
N LEU A 28 -7.28 1.42 -4.34
CA LEU A 28 -8.09 0.36 -3.72
C LEU A 28 -8.18 -0.88 -4.62
N THR A 29 -8.42 -0.69 -5.92
CA THR A 29 -8.46 -1.78 -6.89
C THR A 29 -7.16 -2.57 -6.90
N LEU A 30 -6.00 -1.90 -6.92
CA LEU A 30 -4.69 -2.56 -6.88
C LEU A 30 -4.50 -3.40 -5.63
N LEU A 31 -4.87 -2.87 -4.45
CA LEU A 31 -4.76 -3.62 -3.19
C LEU A 31 -5.65 -4.86 -3.18
N VAL A 32 -6.92 -4.71 -3.56
CA VAL A 32 -7.89 -5.81 -3.60
C VAL A 32 -7.44 -6.88 -4.59
N GLN A 33 -7.02 -6.49 -5.79
CA GLN A 33 -6.56 -7.45 -6.80
C GLN A 33 -5.27 -8.17 -6.38
N GLY A 34 -4.34 -7.46 -5.73
CA GLY A 34 -3.12 -8.05 -5.18
C GLY A 34 -3.43 -9.14 -4.17
N LEU A 35 -4.22 -8.82 -3.15
CA LEU A 35 -4.61 -9.77 -2.11
C LEU A 35 -5.45 -10.93 -2.66
N ALA A 36 -6.33 -10.68 -3.63
CA ALA A 36 -7.14 -11.74 -4.23
C ALA A 36 -6.27 -12.74 -5.01
N ARG A 37 -5.25 -12.24 -5.74
CA ARG A 37 -4.26 -13.08 -6.40
C ARG A 37 -3.45 -13.88 -5.38
N ASP A 38 -3.01 -13.24 -4.29
CA ASP A 38 -2.21 -13.91 -3.28
C ASP A 38 -3.03 -15.00 -2.58
N GLN A 39 -4.30 -14.74 -2.27
CA GLN A 39 -5.21 -15.75 -1.72
C GLN A 39 -5.44 -16.91 -2.69
N LEU A 40 -5.64 -16.64 -3.98
CA LEU A 40 -5.78 -17.67 -5.02
C LEU A 40 -4.54 -18.59 -5.10
N HIS A 41 -3.36 -18.04 -4.88
CA HIS A 41 -2.10 -18.79 -4.90
C HIS A 41 -1.67 -19.32 -3.52
N GLY A 42 -2.49 -19.14 -2.48
CA GLY A 42 -2.15 -19.57 -1.13
C GLY A 42 -0.93 -18.86 -0.57
N ILE A 43 -0.73 -17.58 -0.91
CA ILE A 43 0.34 -16.70 -0.44
C ILE A 43 -0.22 -15.78 0.65
N VAL A 44 0.59 -15.45 1.66
CA VAL A 44 0.35 -14.40 2.66
C VAL A 44 1.60 -13.56 2.85
N THR A 45 1.43 -12.28 3.16
CA THR A 45 2.57 -11.37 3.40
C THR A 45 2.65 -11.02 4.88
N ARG A 46 3.84 -11.15 5.46
CA ARG A 46 4.10 -10.94 6.88
C ARG A 46 5.16 -9.87 7.10
N GLY A 47 5.17 -9.33 8.32
CA GLY A 47 6.10 -8.29 8.74
C GLY A 47 5.54 -6.89 8.50
N THR A 48 6.40 -5.92 8.28
CA THR A 48 6.04 -4.49 8.33
C THR A 48 6.76 -3.69 7.26
N THR A 49 6.19 -2.54 6.92
CA THR A 49 6.79 -1.55 6.02
C THR A 49 7.26 -0.33 6.82
N VAL A 50 8.32 0.33 6.35
CA VAL A 50 8.79 1.61 6.91
C VAL A 50 8.57 2.72 5.89
N HIS A 51 8.24 3.90 6.39
CA HIS A 51 7.82 5.05 5.58
C HIS A 51 8.52 6.32 6.05
N HIS A 52 8.81 7.20 5.10
CA HIS A 52 9.30 8.56 5.28
C HIS A 52 8.47 9.54 4.42
N PRO A 53 7.16 9.68 4.71
CA PRO A 53 6.26 10.41 3.84
C PRO A 53 6.41 11.92 4.00
N GLN A 54 6.29 12.64 2.88
CA GLN A 54 6.25 14.09 2.84
C GLN A 54 5.12 14.54 1.93
N VAL A 55 4.32 15.48 2.40
CA VAL A 55 3.31 16.14 1.58
C VAL A 55 4.03 17.06 0.60
N THR A 56 3.87 16.80 -0.70
CA THR A 56 4.51 17.58 -1.78
C THR A 56 3.55 18.56 -2.44
N SER A 57 2.23 18.34 -2.31
CA SER A 57 1.23 19.31 -2.78
C SER A 57 -0.09 19.17 -2.01
N ILE A 58 -0.83 20.29 -1.90
CA ILE A 58 -2.21 20.35 -1.39
C ILE A 58 -3.03 21.31 -2.24
N THR A 59 -4.24 20.90 -2.63
CA THR A 59 -5.10 21.70 -3.51
C THR A 59 -6.58 21.52 -3.17
N PRO A 60 -7.37 22.61 -3.15
CA PRO A 60 -6.94 24.01 -3.10
C PRO A 60 -6.33 24.37 -1.73
N ALA A 61 -5.49 25.40 -1.64
CA ALA A 61 -4.80 25.77 -0.40
C ALA A 61 -5.74 26.12 0.78
N ALA A 62 -6.85 26.81 0.51
CA ALA A 62 -7.77 27.28 1.56
C ALA A 62 -8.66 26.16 2.14
N ASN A 63 -9.01 25.14 1.35
CA ASN A 63 -9.81 24.00 1.78
C ASN A 63 -9.39 22.75 0.99
N PRO A 64 -8.27 22.10 1.38
CA PRO A 64 -7.69 21.03 0.59
C PRO A 64 -8.63 19.83 0.42
N THR A 65 -8.83 19.43 -0.83
CA THR A 65 -9.60 18.24 -1.22
C THR A 65 -8.76 17.24 -2.00
N ARG A 66 -7.55 17.64 -2.41
CA ARG A 66 -6.53 16.83 -3.08
C ARG A 66 -5.17 17.08 -2.43
N ALA A 67 -4.35 16.04 -2.37
CA ALA A 67 -2.97 16.16 -1.93
C ALA A 67 -2.09 15.18 -2.69
N THR A 68 -0.79 15.46 -2.74
CA THR A 68 0.23 14.51 -3.21
C THR A 68 1.21 14.25 -2.07
N ILE A 69 1.55 12.98 -1.88
CA ILE A 69 2.57 12.55 -0.92
C ILE A 69 3.67 11.84 -1.70
N GLY A 70 4.92 12.26 -1.48
CA GLY A 70 6.10 11.47 -1.82
C GLY A 70 6.54 10.68 -0.60
N ASP A 71 7.01 9.45 -0.79
CA ASP A 71 7.47 8.60 0.31
C ASP A 71 8.68 7.76 -0.13
N CYS A 72 9.61 7.53 0.79
CA CYS A 72 10.61 6.48 0.64
C CYS A 72 10.11 5.24 1.37
N PHE A 73 9.46 4.36 0.61
CA PHE A 73 8.86 3.12 1.09
C PHE A 73 9.90 2.03 1.23
N ASP A 74 10.00 1.41 2.40
CA ASP A 74 10.90 0.28 2.64
C ASP A 74 10.09 -0.99 2.95
N ASP A 75 10.14 -1.95 2.03
CA ASP A 75 9.52 -3.28 2.17
C ASP A 75 10.51 -4.39 2.51
N THR A 76 11.72 -4.06 2.98
CA THR A 76 12.77 -5.05 3.33
C THR A 76 12.25 -6.14 4.27
N HIS A 77 11.36 -5.78 5.19
CA HIS A 77 10.80 -6.69 6.20
C HIS A 77 9.34 -7.08 5.92
N TRP A 78 8.86 -6.87 4.69
CA TRP A 78 7.50 -7.23 4.29
C TRP A 78 7.55 -8.35 3.24
N VAL A 79 7.42 -9.59 3.72
CA VAL A 79 7.87 -10.80 3.00
C VAL A 79 6.70 -11.74 2.73
N GLU A 80 6.65 -12.28 1.51
CA GLU A 80 5.62 -13.23 1.05
C GLU A 80 5.99 -14.68 1.40
N TYR A 81 5.02 -15.40 1.97
CA TYR A 81 5.12 -16.80 2.39
C TYR A 81 4.01 -17.62 1.76
N ASN A 82 4.28 -18.89 1.44
CA ASN A 82 3.18 -19.81 1.18
C ASN A 82 2.46 -20.12 2.49
N THR A 83 1.15 -20.30 2.43
CA THR A 83 0.30 -20.72 3.56
C THR A 83 0.71 -22.08 4.12
N SER A 84 1.27 -22.96 3.28
CA SER A 84 1.89 -24.23 3.69
C SER A 84 3.25 -24.07 4.38
N GLY A 85 3.84 -22.87 4.36
CA GLY A 85 5.16 -22.55 4.91
C GLY A 85 6.22 -22.26 3.85
N GLY A 86 7.34 -21.67 4.28
CA GLY A 86 8.43 -21.26 3.40
C GLY A 86 8.14 -19.99 2.60
N LEU A 87 9.18 -19.42 2.00
CA LEU A 87 9.09 -18.21 1.18
C LEU A 87 8.34 -18.51 -0.12
N ALA A 88 7.33 -17.69 -0.45
CA ALA A 88 6.66 -17.76 -1.75
C ALA A 88 7.54 -17.19 -2.85
N LYS A 89 8.29 -16.14 -2.53
CA LYS A 89 9.27 -15.50 -3.42
C LYS A 89 10.51 -15.13 -2.63
N ASN A 90 11.68 -15.52 -3.12
CA ASN A 90 12.95 -15.09 -2.56
C ASN A 90 13.48 -13.86 -3.31
N ALA A 91 12.72 -12.78 -3.28
CA ALA A 91 13.15 -11.48 -3.80
C ALA A 91 13.41 -10.55 -2.63
N PRO A 92 14.60 -9.93 -2.53
CA PRO A 92 14.85 -8.96 -1.49
C PRO A 92 13.88 -7.79 -1.67
N GLY A 93 13.21 -7.40 -0.59
CA GLY A 93 12.61 -6.08 -0.48
C GLY A 93 13.69 -4.99 -0.48
N GLY A 94 13.28 -3.75 -0.28
CA GLY A 94 14.18 -2.63 -0.18
C GLY A 94 13.46 -1.31 -0.33
N ARG A 95 14.24 -0.24 -0.20
CA ARG A 95 13.75 1.13 -0.33
C ARG A 95 13.37 1.45 -1.77
N ARG A 96 12.27 2.16 -1.95
CA ARG A 96 11.80 2.64 -3.26
C ARG A 96 10.96 3.90 -3.10
N ALA A 97 11.12 4.81 -4.04
CA ALA A 97 10.31 6.00 -4.10
C ALA A 97 8.86 5.63 -4.46
N THR A 98 7.90 6.23 -3.75
CA THR A 98 6.48 6.15 -4.09
C THR A 98 5.87 7.53 -4.13
N THR A 99 4.87 7.69 -5.00
CA THR A 99 4.05 8.89 -5.07
C THR A 99 2.59 8.49 -4.94
N ALA A 100 1.88 9.08 -3.98
CA ALA A 100 0.47 8.85 -3.74
C ALA A 100 -0.33 10.11 -4.04
N SER A 101 -1.41 9.96 -4.82
CA SER A 101 -2.44 10.99 -4.98
C SER A 101 -3.57 10.70 -3.99
N LEU A 102 -3.97 11.71 -3.24
CA LEU A 102 -5.01 11.61 -2.23
C LEU A 102 -6.22 12.46 -2.62
N VAL A 103 -7.41 11.97 -2.27
CA VAL A 103 -8.67 12.70 -2.35
C VAL A 103 -9.34 12.73 -0.99
N ARG A 104 -9.99 13.84 -0.67
CA ARG A 104 -10.81 13.95 0.54
C ARG A 104 -12.23 13.48 0.24
N SER A 105 -12.70 12.46 0.95
CA SER A 105 -14.03 11.86 0.77
C SER A 105 -14.66 11.56 2.14
N GLY A 106 -15.89 12.03 2.36
CA GLY A 106 -16.58 11.84 3.64
C GLY A 106 -15.84 12.43 4.85
N GLY A 107 -15.05 13.49 4.65
CA GLY A 107 -14.23 14.13 5.69
C GLY A 107 -12.84 13.52 5.89
N THR A 108 -12.57 12.35 5.31
CA THR A 108 -11.31 11.60 5.48
C THR A 108 -10.48 11.62 4.20
N TRP A 109 -9.16 11.60 4.34
CA TRP A 109 -8.23 11.46 3.23
C TRP A 109 -8.10 9.99 2.81
N LYS A 110 -8.21 9.73 1.52
CA LYS A 110 -8.00 8.41 0.94
C LYS A 110 -6.99 8.50 -0.19
N VAL A 111 -6.09 7.52 -0.26
CA VAL A 111 -5.19 7.35 -1.40
C VAL A 111 -6.04 6.87 -2.58
N SER A 112 -6.07 7.64 -3.66
CA SER A 112 -6.82 7.30 -4.88
C SER A 112 -5.96 6.63 -5.94
N GLN A 113 -4.67 6.96 -5.95
CA GLN A 113 -3.69 6.42 -6.89
C GLN A 113 -2.35 6.29 -6.20
N ILE A 114 -1.55 5.32 -6.62
CA ILE A 114 -0.19 5.15 -6.13
C ILE A 114 0.73 4.68 -7.25
N THR A 115 1.91 5.28 -7.31
CA THR A 115 3.01 4.87 -8.18
C THR A 115 4.15 4.38 -7.31
N VAL A 116 4.68 3.20 -7.63
CA VAL A 116 5.80 2.59 -6.93
C VAL A 116 6.96 2.44 -7.91
N GLN A 117 8.10 3.03 -7.59
CA GLN A 117 9.30 2.95 -8.42
C GLN A 117 10.09 1.66 -8.13
N ALA A 118 11.15 1.42 -8.90
CA ALA A 118 12.07 0.31 -8.66
C ALA A 118 12.80 0.45 -7.31
N THR A 119 13.23 -0.69 -6.76
CA THR A 119 14.08 -0.74 -5.55
C THR A 119 15.39 0.03 -5.76
N GLY A 120 15.84 0.77 -4.75
CA GLY A 120 17.05 1.59 -4.74
C GLY A 120 16.87 3.01 -5.28
N THR A 121 15.64 3.43 -5.59
CA THR A 121 15.33 4.81 -6.04
C THR A 121 15.30 5.83 -4.90
N CYS A 122 15.27 5.32 -3.67
CA CYS A 122 15.71 5.92 -2.42
C CYS A 122 16.30 4.75 -1.58
#